data_AF-A0A962NHS4-F1
#
_entry.id   AF-A0A962NHS4-F1
#
_cell.length_a   1.000
_cell.length_b   1.000
_cell.length_c   1.000
_cell.angle_alpha   90.00
_cell.angle_beta   90.00
_cell.angle_gamma   90.00
#
_symmetry.space_group_name_H-M   'P 1'
#
loop_
_entity.id
_entity.type
_entity.pdbx_description
1 polymer ?
#
loop_
_entity_poly.entity_id
_entity_poly.type
_entity_poly.pdbx_seq_one_letter_code
_entity_poly.pdbx_strand_id
1 'polypeptide(L)' 'MAIDPPALISRFLDQIWAERGLTRATLSSYGADLRGLQVWLRSRQQSLESATQADLLAYLAARMSAGVKPRSAARLVST' A
#
# COMPACT_ATOMS: atom_id res chain seq x y z
N MET A 1 8.39 -21.16 -11.55
CA MET A 1 7.69 -19.95 -12.04
C MET A 1 7.24 -19.20 -10.79
N ALA A 2 8.08 -18.28 -10.32
CA ALA A 2 7.89 -17.63 -9.03
C ALA A 2 6.64 -16.75 -9.09
N ILE A 3 5.75 -16.91 -8.11
CA ILE A 3 4.64 -15.98 -7.90
C ILE A 3 5.28 -14.70 -7.37
N ASP A 4 5.65 -13.81 -8.28
CA ASP A 4 6.18 -12.48 -7.94
C ASP A 4 5.14 -11.71 -7.12
N PRO A 5 5.53 -10.97 -6.07
CA PRO A 5 4.61 -10.05 -5.40
C PRO A 5 4.00 -9.15 -6.48
N PRO A 6 2.67 -9.00 -6.52
CA PRO A 6 1.93 -8.77 -7.75
C PRO A 6 2.49 -7.58 -8.49
N ALA A 7 2.76 -7.76 -9.78
CA ALA A 7 3.47 -6.84 -10.66
C ALA A 7 3.09 -5.35 -10.47
N LEU A 8 1.86 -5.06 -10.06
CA LEU A 8 1.37 -3.72 -9.73
C LEU A 8 2.19 -3.01 -8.63
N ILE A 9 2.45 -3.68 -7.49
CA ILE A 9 3.19 -3.04 -6.37
C ILE A 9 4.64 -2.78 -6.77
N SER A 10 5.30 -3.75 -7.43
CA SER A 10 6.69 -3.55 -7.89
C SER A 10 6.78 -2.40 -8.87
N ARG A 11 5.93 -2.40 -9.91
CA ARG A 11 5.90 -1.33 -10.91
C ARG A 11 5.66 0.05 -10.31
N PHE A 12 4.74 0.15 -9.35
CA PHE A 12 4.50 1.39 -8.64
C PHE A 12 5.73 1.86 -7.87
N LEU A 13 6.39 0.97 -7.13
CA LEU A 13 7.61 1.30 -6.37
C LEU A 13 8.76 1.71 -7.29
N ASP A 14 8.93 1.04 -8.43
CA ASP A 14 9.95 1.35 -9.43
C ASP A 14 9.70 2.73 -10.04
N GLN A 15 8.43 3.05 -10.35
CA GLN A 15 8.05 4.35 -10.89
C GLN A 15 8.31 5.49 -9.89
N ILE A 16 7.84 5.38 -8.64
CA ILE A 16 8.06 6.44 -7.64
C ILE A 16 9.54 6.58 -7.26
N TRP A 17 10.32 5.51 -7.37
CA TRP A 17 11.77 5.58 -7.20
C TRP A 17 12.41 6.43 -8.30
N ALA A 18 12.07 6.15 -9.57
CA ALA A 18 12.58 6.88 -10.72
C ALA A 18 12.19 8.36 -10.71
N GLU A 19 10.95 8.69 -10.33
CA GLU A 19 10.44 10.07 -10.35
C GLU A 19 10.91 10.90 -9.15
N ARG A 20 11.07 10.29 -7.96
CA ARG A 20 11.24 11.03 -6.70
C ARG A 20 12.53 10.69 -5.95
N GLY A 21 13.37 9.80 -6.47
CA GLY A 21 14.65 9.42 -5.85
C GLY A 21 14.48 8.87 -4.43
N LEU A 22 13.38 8.18 -4.13
CA LEU A 22 13.07 7.73 -2.78
C LEU A 22 14.13 6.76 -2.25
N THR A 23 14.45 6.87 -0.97
CA THR A 23 15.39 5.94 -0.33
C THR A 23 14.82 4.51 -0.29
N ARG A 24 15.72 3.52 -0.24
CA ARG A 24 15.35 2.10 -0.09
C ARG A 24 14.50 1.84 1.16
N ALA A 25 14.74 2.55 2.25
CA ALA A 25 13.95 2.46 3.47
C ALA A 25 12.51 2.95 3.25
N THR A 26 12.35 4.06 2.54
CA THR A 26 11.03 4.59 2.16
C THR A 26 10.29 3.61 1.24
N LEU A 27 10.93 3.11 0.18
CA LEU A 27 10.33 2.13 -0.74
C LEU A 27 9.90 0.85 -0.01
N SER A 28 10.73 0.35 0.92
CA SER A 28 10.42 -0.82 1.73
C SER A 28 9.17 -0.60 2.59
N SER A 29 9.05 0.57 3.24
CA SER A 29 7.88 0.93 4.03
C SER A 29 6.61 0.99 3.17
N TYR A 30 6.67 1.67 2.02
CA TYR A 30 5.55 1.74 1.07
C TYR A 30 5.13 0.36 0.58
N GLY A 31 6.09 -0.49 0.20
CA GLY A 31 5.80 -1.85 -0.24
C GLY A 31 5.16 -2.71 0.85
N ALA A 32 5.59 -2.55 2.10
CA ALA A 32 4.97 -3.25 3.23
C ALA A 32 3.52 -2.81 3.45
N ASP A 33 3.26 -1.49 3.39
CA ASP A 33 1.90 -0.95 3.55
C ASP A 33 0.98 -1.39 2.39
N LEU A 34 1.43 -1.34 1.14
CA LEU A 34 0.65 -1.79 -0.03
C LEU A 34 0.35 -3.29 0.00
N ARG A 35 1.32 -4.12 0.43
CA ARG A 35 1.06 -5.56 0.63
C ARG A 35 0.05 -5.80 1.73
N GLY A 36 0.11 -5.04 2.83
CA GLY A 36 -0.87 -5.09 3.90
C GLY A 36 -2.28 -4.72 3.43
N LEU A 37 -2.40 -3.68 2.62
CA LEU A 37 -3.67 -3.28 2.00
C LEU A 37 -4.21 -4.38 1.08
N GLN A 38 -3.38 -4.94 0.21
CA GLN A 38 -3.79 -5.99 -0.72
C GLN A 38 -4.33 -7.23 0.01
N VAL A 39 -3.67 -7.67 1.09
CA VAL A 39 -4.13 -8.81 1.89
C VAL A 39 -5.50 -8.52 2.50
N TRP A 40 -5.71 -7.30 3.00
CA TRP A 40 -6.98 -6.90 3.57
C TRP A 40 -8.09 -6.71 2.53
N LEU A 41 -7.79 -6.24 1.31
CA LEU A 41 -8.76 -6.17 0.22
C LEU A 41 -9.17 -7.57 -0.25
N ARG A 42 -8.21 -8.52 -0.31
CA ARG A 42 -8.50 -9.91 -0.68
C ARG A 42 -9.48 -10.58 0.28
N SER A 43 -9.45 -10.25 1.58
CA SER A 43 -10.45 -10.79 2.53
C SER A 43 -11.86 -10.24 2.29
N ARG A 44 -11.99 -9.20 1.47
CA ARG A 44 -13.26 -8.58 1.04
C ARG A 44 -13.60 -8.86 -0.43
N GLN A 45 -12.91 -9.82 -1.05
CA GLN A 45 -13.05 -10.15 -2.48
C GLN A 45 -12.77 -8.96 -3.43
N GLN A 46 -11.95 -8.00 -2.98
CA GLN A 46 -11.50 -6.87 -3.78
C GLN A 46 -10.01 -7.01 -4.16
N SER A 47 -9.59 -6.24 -5.18
CA SER A 47 -8.20 -6.13 -5.59
C SER A 47 -7.70 -4.69 -5.43
N LEU A 48 -6.38 -4.48 -5.54
CA LEU A 48 -5.81 -3.13 -5.58
C LEU A 48 -6.30 -2.32 -6.77
N GLU A 49 -6.58 -2.97 -7.90
CA GLU A 49 -7.03 -2.33 -9.14
C GLU A 49 -8.48 -1.85 -9.04
N SER A 50 -9.31 -2.54 -8.25
CA SER A 50 -10.71 -2.19 -8.00
C SER A 50 -10.91 -1.38 -6.72
N ALA A 51 -9.83 -1.06 -5.99
CA ALA A 51 -9.92 -0.40 -4.70
C ALA A 51 -10.41 1.04 -4.88
N THR A 52 -11.47 1.39 -4.15
CA THR A 52 -12.00 2.75 -4.12
C THR A 52 -11.39 3.55 -2.96
N GLN A 53 -11.61 4.87 -2.96
CA GLN A 53 -11.24 5.71 -1.83
C GLN A 53 -11.92 5.25 -0.53
N ALA A 54 -13.17 4.77 -0.59
CA ALA A 54 -13.88 4.25 0.57
C ALA A 54 -13.18 3.01 1.16
N ASP A 55 -12.64 2.14 0.31
CA ASP A 55 -11.89 0.95 0.76
C ASP A 55 -10.59 1.34 1.46
N LEU A 56 -9.88 2.35 0.95
CA LEU A 56 -8.68 2.89 1.59
C LEU A 56 -8.98 3.48 2.97
N LEU A 57 -10.05 4.28 3.09
CA LEU A 57 -10.46 4.85 4.38
C LEU A 57 -10.88 3.76 5.37
N ALA A 58 -11.63 2.75 4.91
CA ALA A 58 -12.01 1.62 5.74
C ALA A 58 -10.79 0.79 6.18
N TYR A 59 -9.75 0.68 5.34
CA TYR A 59 -8.49 0.02 5.70
C TYR A 59 -7.77 0.76 6.82
N LEU A 60 -7.66 2.08 6.69
CA LEU A 60 -7.03 2.93 7.70
C LEU A 60 -7.79 2.86 9.04
N ALA A 61 -9.13 2.90 8.99
CA ALA A 61 -9.97 2.70 10.17
C ALA A 61 -9.72 1.34 10.84
N ALA A 62 -9.71 0.25 10.06
CA ALA A 62 -9.44 -1.08 10.57
C ALA A 62 -8.04 -1.20 11.21
N ARG A 63 -7.02 -0.58 10.63
CA ARG A 63 -5.65 -0.53 11.18
C ARG A 63 -5.61 0.21 12.53
N MET A 64 -6.29 1.36 12.62
CA MET A 64 -6.39 2.14 13.86
C MET A 64 -7.12 1.35 14.95
N SER A 65 -8.24 0.71 14.64
CA SER A 65 -8.99 -0.12 15.59
C SER A 65 -8.19 -1.32 16.09
N ALA A 66 -7.28 -1.86 15.26
CA ALA A 66 -6.37 -2.94 15.65
C ALA A 66 -5.18 -2.46 16.52
N GLY A 67 -5.14 -1.19 16.93
CA GLY A 67 -4.02 -0.60 17.68
C GLY A 67 -2.74 -0.44 16.85
N VAL A 68 -2.80 -0.75 15.55
CA VAL A 68 -1.66 -0.62 14.66
C VAL A 68 -1.61 0.82 14.17
N LYS A 69 -0.72 1.62 14.75
CA LYS A 69 -0.38 2.93 14.18
C LYS A 69 0.01 2.73 12.72
N PRO A 70 -0.61 3.44 11.75
CA PRO A 70 -0.17 3.34 10.37
C PRO A 70 1.31 3.73 10.32
N ARG A 71 2.16 2.81 9.85
CA ARG A 71 3.62 3.07 9.72
C ARG A 71 3.92 4.17 8.68
N SER A 72 2.89 4.63 7.97
CA SER A 72 2.86 5.84 7.17
C SER A 72 1.50 6.56 7.29
N ALA A 73 1.17 7.09 8.48
CA ALA A 73 0.05 8.03 8.62
C ALA A 73 0.37 9.44 8.02
N ALA A 74 1.54 9.65 7.43
CA ALA A 74 2.10 10.98 7.20
C ALA A 74 2.39 11.37 5.74
N ARG A 75 1.93 10.62 4.71
CA ARG A 75 2.18 11.00 3.30
C ARG A 75 1.01 10.80 2.33
N LEU A 76 -0.22 10.67 2.84
CA LEU A 76 -1.43 10.51 2.01
C LEU A 76 -2.24 11.80 1.89
N VAL A 77 -1.54 12.94 1.89
CA VAL A 77 -2.01 14.21 1.33
C VAL A 77 -0.82 14.82 0.59
N SER A 78 -0.70 14.55 -0.70
CA SER A 78 0.01 15.47 -1.58
C SER A 78 -1.08 16.22 -2.34
N THR A 79 -1.06 17.54 -2.18
CA THR A 79 -1.77 18.56 -2.95
C THR A 79 -1.80 18.26 -4.45
#